data_AF-A0A5J4U1T0-F1
#
_entry.id   AF-A0A5J4U1T0-F1
#
_cell.length_a   1.000
_cell.length_b   1.000
_cell.length_c   1.000
_cell.angle_alpha   90.00
_cell.angle_beta   90.00
_cell.angle_gamma   90.00
#
_symmetry.space_group_name_H-M   'P 1'
#
loop_
_entity.id
_entity.type
_entity.pdbx_description
1 polymer ?
#
loop_
_entity_poly.entity_id
_entity_poly.type
_entity_poly.pdbx_seq_one_letter_code
_entity_poly.pdbx_strand_id
1 'polypeptide(L)'
;MSVLKPEVTFISVPMNKLEKDSRQHMIFLDQQDITALKSPPTQSFIESTSRYIVKFISTALYSQDNLEHQQKKTEMLFLKINNFFCYLRQFANLTGTELVYTTFLAQKLIESEKQDLDEDKDSITVTESNIGTVLICAAILAMKMIQDVVEYKNCWWAKAFGMNLDLLNQSEMAFFNQLNFSIALERKQFIRLYSQIVQTSES
;
A
#
# COMPACT_ATOMS: atom_id res chain seq x y z
N MET A 1 26.62 -9.14 -67.05
CA MET A 1 26.46 -9.74 -65.71
C MET A 1 27.56 -9.20 -64.82
N SER A 2 27.21 -8.28 -63.92
CA SER A 2 28.10 -7.81 -62.85
C SER A 2 27.21 -7.25 -61.73
N VAL A 3 27.17 -7.97 -60.62
CA VAL A 3 26.43 -7.62 -59.41
C VAL A 3 27.34 -6.71 -58.58
N LEU A 4 26.96 -5.43 -58.43
CA LEU A 4 27.57 -4.53 -57.44
C LEU A 4 26.75 -4.64 -56.14
N LYS A 5 27.33 -5.26 -55.11
CA LYS A 5 26.80 -5.20 -53.74
C LYS A 5 27.15 -3.82 -53.14
N PRO A 6 26.22 -3.11 -52.49
CA PRO A 6 26.59 -2.00 -51.63
C PRO A 6 27.04 -2.54 -50.26
N GLU A 7 28.26 -2.19 -49.89
CA GLU A 7 28.86 -2.44 -48.58
C GLU A 7 28.33 -1.38 -47.61
N VAL A 8 27.45 -1.77 -46.68
CA VAL A 8 26.91 -0.87 -45.66
C VAL A 8 27.90 -0.82 -44.50
N THR A 9 28.65 0.27 -44.41
CA THR A 9 29.52 0.57 -43.27
C THR A 9 28.65 1.11 -42.12
N PHE A 10 28.50 0.34 -41.05
CA PHE A 10 27.89 0.83 -39.81
C PHE A 10 28.89 1.74 -39.09
N ILE A 11 28.63 3.05 -39.10
CA ILE A 11 29.31 3.99 -38.21
C ILE A 11 28.66 3.85 -36.84
N SER A 12 29.39 3.26 -35.88
CA SER A 12 29.00 3.25 -34.48
C SER A 12 29.15 4.67 -33.90
N VAL A 13 28.01 5.34 -33.71
CA VAL A 13 27.98 6.61 -32.96
C VAL A 13 28.23 6.28 -31.48
N PRO A 14 29.20 6.94 -30.81
CA PRO A 14 29.44 6.70 -29.40
C PRO A 14 28.25 7.21 -28.59
N MET A 15 27.46 6.29 -28.06
CA MET A 15 26.41 6.53 -27.08
C MET A 15 27.07 6.86 -25.75
N ASN A 16 27.57 8.09 -25.61
CA ASN A 16 28.18 8.58 -24.38
C ASN A 16 27.94 10.08 -24.25
N LYS A 17 26.71 10.44 -23.83
CA LYS A 17 26.42 11.71 -23.10
C LYS A 17 24.99 11.89 -22.59
N LEU A 18 24.05 10.95 -22.82
CA LEU A 18 22.67 11.09 -22.34
C LEU A 18 22.27 10.19 -21.16
N GLU A 19 23.16 9.33 -20.65
CA GLU A 19 22.86 8.41 -19.53
C GLU A 19 23.40 8.85 -18.17
N LYS A 20 24.01 10.05 -18.08
CA LYS A 20 24.68 10.48 -16.84
C LYS A 20 23.80 11.26 -15.86
N ASP A 21 22.59 11.67 -16.27
CA ASP A 21 21.72 12.54 -15.45
C ASP A 21 20.52 11.84 -14.80
N SER A 22 20.40 10.51 -14.94
CA SER A 22 19.27 9.75 -14.38
C SER A 22 19.65 8.79 -13.24
N ARG A 23 20.83 8.97 -12.62
CA ARG A 23 21.20 8.26 -11.39
C ARG A 23 20.57 8.93 -10.16
N GLN A 24 19.25 9.12 -10.18
CA GLN A 24 18.51 9.28 -8.94
C GLN A 24 18.52 7.90 -8.26
N HIS A 25 19.08 7.84 -7.05
CA HIS A 25 19.28 6.65 -6.23
C HIS A 25 18.30 5.52 -6.53
N MET A 26 18.74 4.51 -7.29
CA MET A 26 17.95 3.31 -7.50
C MET A 26 18.03 2.49 -6.22
N ILE A 27 17.06 2.71 -5.33
CA ILE A 27 16.90 1.91 -4.12
C ILE A 27 16.54 0.50 -4.61
N PHE A 28 17.35 -0.47 -4.23
CA PHE A 28 17.10 -1.89 -4.47
C PHE A 28 16.80 -2.55 -3.13
N LEU A 29 15.86 -3.49 -3.13
CA LEU A 29 15.70 -4.43 -2.02
C LEU A 29 16.86 -5.42 -2.09
N ASP A 30 17.54 -5.62 -0.97
CA ASP A 30 18.54 -6.67 -0.90
C ASP A 30 17.89 -8.05 -0.72
N GLN A 31 18.70 -9.11 -0.73
CA GLN A 31 18.18 -10.47 -0.60
C GLN A 31 17.55 -10.74 0.78
N GLN A 32 18.00 -10.04 1.83
CA GLN A 32 17.46 -10.17 3.17
C GLN A 32 16.07 -9.53 3.24
N ASP A 33 15.92 -8.32 2.69
CA ASP A 33 14.64 -7.63 2.56
C ASP A 33 13.62 -8.48 1.81
N ILE A 34 14.01 -9.04 0.65
CA ILE A 34 13.12 -9.90 -0.16
C ILE A 34 12.67 -11.13 0.64
N THR A 35 13.58 -11.72 1.42
CA THR A 35 13.27 -12.90 2.23
C THR A 35 12.33 -12.53 3.39
N ALA A 36 12.60 -11.42 4.06
CA ALA A 36 11.76 -10.90 5.14
C ALA A 36 10.33 -10.59 4.66
N LEU A 37 10.20 -9.96 3.48
CA LEU A 37 8.91 -9.60 2.88
C LEU A 37 8.04 -10.80 2.48
N LYS A 38 8.62 -11.99 2.29
CA LYS A 38 7.89 -13.24 2.03
C LYS A 38 7.46 -13.96 3.32
N SER A 39 8.01 -13.56 4.45
CA SER A 39 7.71 -14.15 5.75
C SER A 39 6.68 -13.32 6.52
N PRO A 40 6.06 -13.87 7.58
CA PRO A 40 5.25 -13.07 8.50
C PRO A 40 6.04 -11.86 9.03
N PRO A 41 5.47 -10.64 9.03
CA PRO A 41 6.20 -9.44 9.37
C PRO A 41 6.66 -9.43 10.84
N THR A 42 7.86 -8.91 11.07
CA THR A 42 8.38 -8.75 12.43
C THR A 42 7.54 -7.75 13.21
N GLN A 43 7.63 -7.79 14.54
CA GLN A 43 6.93 -6.82 15.39
C GLN A 43 7.36 -5.38 15.09
N SER A 44 8.67 -5.15 14.92
CA SER A 44 9.19 -3.83 14.54
C SER A 44 8.62 -3.36 13.20
N PHE A 45 8.53 -4.24 12.19
CA PHE A 45 7.99 -3.86 10.89
C PHE A 45 6.49 -3.52 10.95
N ILE A 46 5.71 -4.24 11.76
CA ILE A 46 4.32 -3.90 12.03
C ILE A 46 4.21 -2.52 12.68
N GLU A 47 5.02 -2.23 13.69
CA GLU A 47 5.00 -0.94 14.40
C GLU A 47 5.32 0.21 13.44
N SER A 48 6.37 0.07 12.63
CA SER A 48 6.77 1.08 11.64
C SER A 48 5.68 1.30 10.59
N THR A 49 5.07 0.21 10.11
CA THR A 49 3.96 0.31 9.15
C THR A 49 2.75 1.00 9.77
N SER A 50 2.45 0.67 11.03
CA SER A 50 1.35 1.27 11.77
C SER A 50 1.57 2.77 11.95
N ARG A 51 2.76 3.19 12.38
CA ARG A 51 3.14 4.61 12.48
C ARG A 51 3.02 5.31 11.14
N TYR A 52 3.53 4.68 10.07
CA TYR A 52 3.46 5.23 8.72
C TYR A 52 2.01 5.49 8.31
N ILE A 53 1.13 4.48 8.37
CA ILE A 53 -0.29 4.61 8.01
C ILE A 53 -1.01 5.64 8.87
N VAL A 54 -0.77 5.62 10.19
CA VAL A 54 -1.39 6.55 11.14
C VAL A 54 -1.12 7.99 10.74
N LYS A 55 0.08 8.31 10.25
CA LYS A 55 0.42 9.66 9.77
C LYS A 55 -0.55 10.14 8.68
N PHE A 56 -0.93 9.28 7.73
CA PHE A 56 -1.85 9.64 6.66
C PHE A 56 -3.28 9.75 7.16
N ILE A 57 -3.73 8.77 7.94
CA ILE A 57 -5.10 8.75 8.47
C ILE A 57 -5.34 9.90 9.45
N SER A 58 -4.39 10.17 10.36
CA SER A 58 -4.55 11.26 11.34
C SER A 58 -4.56 12.64 10.67
N THR A 59 -3.81 12.80 9.57
CA THR A 59 -3.86 14.01 8.75
C THR A 59 -5.23 14.17 8.09
N ALA A 60 -5.86 13.08 7.64
CA ALA A 60 -7.19 13.12 7.07
C ALA A 60 -8.28 13.37 8.13
N LEU A 61 -8.22 12.69 9.27
CA LEU A 61 -9.28 12.69 10.29
C LEU A 61 -9.20 13.87 11.25
N TYR A 62 -8.01 14.33 11.63
CA TYR A 62 -7.81 15.21 12.79
C TYR A 62 -7.13 16.54 12.44
N SER A 63 -7.10 16.92 11.16
CA SER A 63 -6.46 18.18 10.72
C SER A 63 -7.06 19.43 11.35
N GLN A 64 -8.29 19.37 11.86
CA GLN A 64 -9.01 20.48 12.49
C GLN A 64 -9.02 20.42 14.03
N ASP A 65 -8.50 19.35 14.64
CA ASP A 65 -8.46 19.18 16.09
C ASP A 65 -7.34 20.04 16.71
N ASN A 66 -7.48 20.38 17.99
CA ASN A 66 -6.36 20.99 18.73
C ASN A 66 -5.22 19.97 18.94
N LEU A 67 -3.99 20.47 19.10
CA LEU A 67 -2.77 19.65 19.12
C LEU A 67 -2.79 18.54 20.18
N GLU A 68 -3.30 18.81 21.38
CA GLU A 68 -3.34 17.85 22.48
C GLU A 68 -4.36 16.72 22.22
N HIS A 69 -5.55 17.07 21.73
CA HIS A 69 -6.58 16.10 21.38
C HIS A 69 -6.14 15.26 20.17
N GLN A 70 -5.52 15.90 19.17
CA GLN A 70 -4.95 15.24 18.01
C GLN A 70 -3.90 14.20 18.41
N GLN A 71 -2.97 14.55 19.32
CA GLN A 71 -1.93 13.62 19.77
C GLN A 71 -2.53 12.40 20.47
N LYS A 72 -3.49 12.61 21.38
CA LYS A 72 -4.15 11.50 22.11
C LYS A 72 -4.94 10.58 21.18
N LYS A 73 -5.70 11.14 20.22
CA LYS A 73 -6.43 10.36 19.22
C LYS A 73 -5.50 9.61 18.28
N THR A 74 -4.38 10.23 17.89
CA THR A 74 -3.36 9.62 17.03
C THR A 74 -2.71 8.41 17.72
N GLU A 75 -2.38 8.52 19.01
CA GLU A 75 -1.82 7.40 19.77
C GLU A 75 -2.83 6.25 19.90
N MET A 76 -4.10 6.56 20.19
CA MET A 76 -5.15 5.55 20.27
C MET A 76 -5.39 4.86 18.91
N LEU A 77 -5.31 5.62 17.80
CA LEU A 77 -5.40 5.09 16.45
C LEU A 77 -4.21 4.17 16.14
N PHE A 78 -2.99 4.56 16.53
CA PHE A 78 -1.80 3.73 16.39
C PHE A 78 -1.97 2.39 17.09
N LEU A 79 -2.42 2.37 18.35
CA LEU A 79 -2.64 1.11 19.08
C LEU A 79 -3.67 0.22 18.37
N LYS A 80 -4.76 0.79 17.86
CA LYS A 80 -5.79 0.03 17.12
C LYS A 80 -5.22 -0.58 15.83
N ILE A 81 -4.48 0.20 15.04
CA ILE A 81 -3.90 -0.25 13.77
C ILE A 81 -2.79 -1.28 14.00
N ASN A 82 -1.94 -1.06 15.00
CA ASN A 82 -0.89 -2.01 15.38
C ASN A 82 -1.49 -3.35 15.81
N ASN A 83 -2.53 -3.33 16.66
CA ASN A 83 -3.23 -4.54 17.08
C ASN A 83 -3.94 -5.24 15.91
N PHE A 84 -4.51 -4.48 14.97
CA PHE A 84 -5.08 -5.02 13.76
C PHE A 84 -4.04 -5.78 12.93
N PHE A 85 -2.87 -5.19 12.66
CA PHE A 85 -1.83 -5.90 11.89
C PHE A 85 -1.21 -7.07 12.65
N CYS A 86 -1.06 -6.98 13.97
CA CYS A 86 -0.68 -8.12 14.79
C CYS A 86 -1.68 -9.28 14.66
N TYR A 87 -2.98 -8.98 14.65
CA TYR A 87 -4.03 -9.96 14.44
C TYR A 87 -3.93 -10.59 13.04
N LEU A 88 -3.76 -9.79 11.99
CA LEU A 88 -3.62 -10.31 10.62
C LEU A 88 -2.40 -11.21 10.45
N ARG A 89 -1.25 -10.83 11.03
CA ARG A 89 -0.06 -11.68 11.06
C ARG A 89 -0.36 -13.04 11.69
N GLN A 90 -1.07 -13.03 12.82
CA GLN A 90 -1.28 -14.24 13.62
C GLN A 90 -2.36 -15.17 13.05
N PHE A 91 -3.42 -14.61 12.48
CA PHE A 91 -4.64 -15.37 12.15
C PHE A 91 -4.97 -15.42 10.66
N ALA A 92 -4.40 -14.52 9.85
CA ALA A 92 -4.63 -14.45 8.40
C ALA A 92 -3.35 -14.72 7.59
N ASN A 93 -2.27 -15.22 8.22
CA ASN A 93 -0.98 -15.49 7.60
C ASN A 93 -0.39 -14.31 6.79
N LEU A 94 -0.68 -13.07 7.21
CA LEU A 94 -0.20 -11.88 6.51
C LEU A 94 1.34 -11.87 6.45
N THR A 95 1.89 -11.66 5.26
CA THR A 95 3.32 -11.48 4.97
C THR A 95 3.71 -10.01 4.95
N GLY A 96 5.02 -9.73 4.98
CA GLY A 96 5.52 -8.36 4.84
C GLY A 96 5.10 -7.69 3.53
N THR A 97 5.00 -8.43 2.43
CA THR A 97 4.60 -7.91 1.12
C THR A 97 3.13 -7.47 1.13
N GLU A 98 2.25 -8.29 1.68
CA GLU A 98 0.82 -7.96 1.79
C GLU A 98 0.59 -6.80 2.76
N LEU A 99 1.41 -6.69 3.81
CA LEU A 99 1.38 -5.55 4.71
C LEU A 99 1.71 -4.24 3.99
N VAL A 100 2.81 -4.21 3.21
CA VAL A 100 3.18 -3.03 2.39
C VAL A 100 2.10 -2.70 1.36
N TYR A 101 1.51 -3.71 0.73
CA TYR A 101 0.45 -3.52 -0.26
C TYR A 101 -0.85 -3.01 0.38
N THR A 102 -1.18 -3.48 1.58
CA THR A 102 -2.28 -2.97 2.38
C THR A 102 -2.08 -1.49 2.69
N THR A 103 -0.86 -1.09 3.08
CA THR A 103 -0.48 0.31 3.27
C THR A 103 -0.70 1.13 2.00
N PHE A 104 -0.23 0.63 0.86
CA PHE A 104 -0.40 1.29 -0.43
C PHE A 104 -1.88 1.54 -0.75
N LEU A 105 -2.73 0.52 -0.62
CA LEU A 105 -4.16 0.64 -0.93
C LEU A 105 -4.87 1.62 0.01
N ALA A 106 -4.57 1.57 1.31
CA ALA A 106 -5.14 2.51 2.28
C ALA A 106 -4.70 3.97 1.99
N GLN A 107 -3.42 4.18 1.70
CA GLN A 107 -2.90 5.49 1.32
C GLN A 107 -3.57 6.00 0.04
N LYS A 108 -3.68 5.14 -0.98
CA LYS A 108 -4.27 5.50 -2.27
C LYS A 108 -5.73 5.94 -2.14
N LEU A 109 -6.50 5.29 -1.26
CA LEU A 109 -7.89 5.69 -0.98
C LEU A 109 -7.94 7.10 -0.35
N ILE A 110 -7.12 7.34 0.68
CA ILE A 110 -7.08 8.64 1.37
C ILE A 110 -6.62 9.75 0.42
N GLU A 111 -5.75 9.43 -0.53
CA GLU A 111 -5.30 10.38 -1.55
C GLU A 111 -6.35 10.61 -2.65
N SER A 112 -7.16 9.60 -3.01
CA SER A 112 -8.24 9.79 -3.99
C SER A 112 -9.37 10.65 -3.46
N GLU A 113 -9.68 10.56 -2.16
CA GLU A 113 -10.62 11.48 -1.50
C GLU A 113 -10.24 12.94 -1.70
N LYS A 114 -8.95 13.28 -1.62
CA LYS A 114 -8.48 14.66 -1.80
C LYS A 114 -8.64 15.18 -3.23
N GLN A 115 -8.65 14.27 -4.21
CA GLN A 115 -8.80 14.61 -5.63
C GLN A 115 -10.28 14.71 -6.02
N ASP A 116 -11.13 13.87 -5.44
CA ASP A 116 -12.56 13.85 -5.73
C ASP A 116 -13.35 14.98 -5.05
N LEU A 117 -12.76 15.75 -4.12
CA LEU A 117 -13.40 16.96 -3.58
C LEU A 117 -13.70 18.03 -4.64
N ASP A 118 -13.06 17.94 -5.82
CA ASP A 118 -13.26 18.84 -6.95
C ASP A 118 -14.31 18.32 -7.98
N GLU A 119 -14.79 17.08 -7.87
CA GLU A 119 -15.77 16.47 -8.78
C GLU A 119 -16.99 15.93 -8.00
N ASP A 120 -18.22 16.16 -8.47
CA ASP A 120 -19.49 15.71 -7.84
C ASP A 120 -19.69 14.17 -7.82
N LYS A 121 -18.67 13.38 -7.43
CA LYS A 121 -18.76 11.93 -7.24
C LYS A 121 -19.03 11.62 -5.77
N ASP A 122 -19.94 10.68 -5.53
CA ASP A 122 -20.12 10.04 -4.23
C ASP A 122 -18.83 9.27 -3.88
N SER A 123 -17.92 9.95 -3.19
CA SER A 123 -16.65 9.38 -2.74
C SER A 123 -16.79 8.77 -1.36
N ILE A 124 -16.08 7.66 -1.12
CA ILE A 124 -15.95 7.14 0.25
C ILE A 124 -15.12 8.15 1.04
N THR A 125 -15.71 8.81 2.03
CA THR A 125 -14.96 9.64 2.98
C THR A 125 -14.47 8.78 4.15
N VAL A 126 -13.16 8.75 4.43
CA VAL A 126 -12.60 8.08 5.61
C VAL A 126 -12.99 8.85 6.87
N THR A 127 -13.58 8.13 7.83
CA THR A 127 -14.03 8.64 9.12
C THR A 127 -13.56 7.74 10.26
N GLU A 128 -13.62 8.23 11.51
CA GLU A 128 -13.31 7.41 12.69
C GLU A 128 -14.18 6.14 12.77
N SER A 129 -15.41 6.15 12.24
CA SER A 129 -16.35 5.04 12.32
C SER A 129 -16.15 3.98 11.23
N ASN A 130 -15.57 4.33 10.08
CA ASN A 130 -15.40 3.41 8.95
C ASN A 130 -13.94 2.97 8.73
N ILE A 131 -12.95 3.56 9.40
CA ILE A 131 -11.53 3.27 9.16
C ILE A 131 -11.19 1.78 9.36
N GLY A 132 -11.85 1.10 10.30
CA GLY A 132 -11.68 -0.35 10.49
C GLY A 132 -12.09 -1.13 9.23
N THR A 133 -13.25 -0.80 8.66
CA THR A 133 -13.74 -1.41 7.40
C THR A 133 -12.80 -1.12 6.23
N VAL A 134 -12.31 0.12 6.13
CA VAL A 134 -11.34 0.54 5.10
C VAL A 134 -10.07 -0.32 5.16
N LEU A 135 -9.50 -0.50 6.35
CA LEU A 135 -8.29 -1.32 6.53
C LEU A 135 -8.53 -2.81 6.24
N ILE A 136 -9.71 -3.34 6.61
CA ILE A 136 -10.09 -4.71 6.27
C ILE A 136 -10.19 -4.87 4.75
N CYS A 137 -10.86 -3.96 4.05
CA CYS A 137 -10.99 -4.01 2.58
C CYS A 137 -9.62 -3.93 1.89
N ALA A 138 -8.74 -3.04 2.35
CA ALA A 138 -7.37 -2.94 1.86
C ALA A 138 -6.58 -4.24 2.06
N ALA A 139 -6.70 -4.89 3.22
CA ALA A 139 -6.02 -6.15 3.51
C ALA A 139 -6.55 -7.31 2.65
N ILE A 140 -7.88 -7.42 2.50
CA ILE A 140 -8.51 -8.44 1.64
C ILE A 140 -8.01 -8.28 0.19
N LEU A 141 -8.04 -7.07 -0.34
CA LEU A 141 -7.57 -6.81 -1.72
C LEU A 141 -6.07 -7.06 -1.87
N ALA A 142 -5.24 -6.67 -0.90
CA ALA A 142 -3.81 -6.95 -0.93
C ALA A 142 -3.54 -8.47 -1.03
N MET A 143 -4.21 -9.29 -0.21
CA MET A 143 -4.07 -10.74 -0.28
C MET A 143 -4.58 -11.30 -1.60
N LYS A 144 -5.75 -10.85 -2.10
CA LYS A 144 -6.29 -11.29 -3.39
C LYS A 144 -5.40 -10.95 -4.57
N MET A 145 -4.63 -9.86 -4.49
CA MET A 145 -3.73 -9.42 -5.56
C MET A 145 -2.37 -10.12 -5.55
N ILE A 146 -1.90 -10.54 -4.38
CA ILE A 146 -0.55 -11.09 -4.21
C ILE A 146 -0.57 -12.62 -4.18
N GLN A 147 -1.62 -13.24 -3.64
CA GLN A 147 -1.69 -14.68 -3.49
C GLN A 147 -2.25 -15.34 -4.76
N ASP A 148 -1.53 -16.34 -5.27
CA ASP A 148 -2.03 -17.19 -6.38
C ASP A 148 -3.26 -18.00 -5.97
N VAL A 149 -3.34 -18.38 -4.69
CA VAL A 149 -4.48 -19.09 -4.09
C VAL A 149 -4.95 -18.32 -2.88
N VAL A 150 -6.15 -17.74 -2.98
CA VAL A 150 -6.76 -16.98 -1.88
C VAL A 150 -7.25 -17.94 -0.80
N GLU A 151 -6.51 -18.01 0.31
CA GLU A 151 -6.82 -18.91 1.44
C GLU A 151 -8.08 -18.44 2.18
N TYR A 152 -8.21 -17.13 2.42
CA TYR A 152 -9.26 -16.55 3.25
C TYR A 152 -10.34 -15.85 2.41
N LYS A 153 -11.49 -16.51 2.29
CA LYS A 153 -12.69 -15.94 1.64
C LYS A 153 -13.35 -14.89 2.52
N ASN A 154 -14.15 -14.00 1.94
CA ASN A 154 -14.85 -12.93 2.68
C ASN A 154 -15.73 -13.45 3.83
N CYS A 155 -16.26 -14.68 3.75
CA CYS A 155 -16.99 -15.29 4.87
C CYS A 155 -16.13 -15.52 6.11
N TRP A 156 -14.84 -15.84 5.93
CA TRP A 156 -13.88 -15.95 7.02
C TRP A 156 -13.62 -14.57 7.64
N TRP A 157 -13.37 -13.55 6.81
CA TRP A 157 -13.15 -12.16 7.26
C TRP A 157 -14.35 -11.60 8.01
N ALA A 158 -15.56 -11.80 7.48
CA ALA A 158 -16.80 -11.40 8.12
C ALA A 158 -16.94 -12.03 9.51
N LYS A 159 -16.63 -13.33 9.64
CA LYS A 159 -16.64 -14.02 10.93
C LYS A 159 -15.54 -13.52 11.87
N ALA A 160 -14.33 -13.32 11.38
CA ALA A 160 -13.17 -12.90 12.16
C ALA A 160 -13.38 -11.51 12.80
N PHE A 161 -14.00 -10.59 12.07
CA PHE A 161 -14.24 -9.22 12.51
C PHE A 161 -15.68 -8.96 12.98
N GLY A 162 -16.53 -9.99 13.06
CA GLY A 162 -17.92 -9.85 13.50
C GLY A 162 -18.78 -8.97 12.57
N MET A 163 -18.46 -8.94 11.29
CA MET A 163 -19.16 -8.13 10.28
C MET A 163 -20.24 -8.95 9.58
N ASN A 164 -21.26 -8.26 9.07
CA ASN A 164 -22.20 -8.85 8.12
C ASN A 164 -21.48 -9.13 6.78
N LEU A 165 -21.64 -10.33 6.23
CA LEU A 165 -20.97 -10.75 5.00
C LEU A 165 -21.37 -9.91 3.79
N ASP A 166 -22.65 -9.62 3.62
CA ASP A 166 -23.13 -8.82 2.49
C ASP A 166 -22.61 -7.39 2.56
N LEU A 167 -22.60 -6.81 3.77
CA LEU A 167 -22.01 -5.51 4.01
C LEU A 167 -20.50 -5.50 3.73
N LEU A 168 -19.76 -6.54 4.12
CA LEU A 168 -18.34 -6.65 3.83
C LEU A 168 -18.09 -6.74 2.32
N ASN A 169 -18.87 -7.55 1.60
CA ASN A 169 -18.77 -7.67 0.15
C ASN A 169 -19.05 -6.33 -0.56
N GLN A 170 -20.09 -5.62 -0.12
CA GLN A 170 -20.42 -4.30 -0.64
C GLN A 170 -19.31 -3.28 -0.34
N SER A 171 -18.76 -3.31 0.88
CA SER A 171 -17.68 -2.42 1.28
C SER A 171 -16.40 -2.67 0.48
N GLU A 172 -16.07 -3.95 0.23
CA GLU A 172 -14.92 -4.31 -0.62
C GLU A 172 -15.10 -3.78 -2.05
N MET A 173 -16.28 -3.97 -2.64
CA MET A 173 -16.58 -3.49 -3.98
C MET A 173 -16.56 -1.96 -4.06
N ALA A 174 -17.14 -1.28 -3.07
CA ALA A 174 -17.12 0.17 -3.00
C ALA A 174 -15.68 0.70 -2.89
N PHE A 175 -14.85 0.09 -2.03
CA PHE A 175 -13.44 0.43 -1.91
C PHE A 175 -12.71 0.24 -3.24
N PHE A 176 -12.94 -0.87 -3.94
CA PHE A 176 -12.30 -1.14 -5.22
C PHE A 176 -12.73 -0.15 -6.33
N ASN A 177 -14.02 0.22 -6.35
CA ASN A 177 -14.57 1.23 -7.25
C ASN A 177 -13.97 2.62 -6.96
N GLN A 178 -13.82 3.01 -5.69
CA GLN A 178 -13.23 4.29 -5.29
C GLN A 178 -11.77 4.42 -5.76
N LEU A 179 -11.06 3.30 -5.89
CA LEU A 179 -9.72 3.25 -6.47
C LEU A 179 -9.72 3.24 -8.01
N ASN A 180 -10.90 3.40 -8.65
CA ASN A 180 -11.10 3.30 -10.10
C ASN A 180 -10.51 2.02 -10.70
N PHE A 181 -10.57 0.91 -9.96
CA PHE A 181 -9.94 -0.38 -10.31
C PHE A 181 -8.41 -0.30 -10.51
N SER A 182 -7.79 0.84 -10.21
CA SER A 182 -6.36 1.08 -10.30
C SER A 182 -5.70 0.59 -9.03
N ILE A 183 -5.48 -0.71 -8.92
CA ILE A 183 -4.81 -1.30 -7.74
C ILE A 183 -3.43 -1.84 -8.03
N ALA A 184 -2.99 -1.81 -9.29
CA ALA A 184 -1.64 -2.22 -9.66
C ALA A 184 -0.58 -1.34 -8.96
N LEU A 185 0.38 -2.00 -8.32
CA LEU A 185 1.51 -1.37 -7.65
C LEU A 185 2.79 -1.69 -8.41
N GLU A 186 3.43 -0.68 -8.98
CA GLU A 186 4.69 -0.88 -9.69
C GLU A 186 5.83 -1.20 -8.73
N ARG A 187 6.80 -1.99 -9.19
CA ARG A 187 7.99 -2.34 -8.39
C ARG A 187 8.70 -1.13 -7.79
N LYS A 188 8.91 -0.06 -8.58
CA LYS A 188 9.60 1.15 -8.09
C LYS A 188 8.81 1.84 -6.97
N GLN A 189 7.49 1.88 -7.10
CA GLN A 189 6.60 2.43 -6.08
C GLN A 189 6.59 1.57 -4.82
N PHE A 190 6.55 0.25 -4.97
CA PHE A 190 6.66 -0.71 -3.86
C PHE A 190 7.95 -0.50 -3.07
N ILE A 191 9.11 -0.45 -3.75
CA ILE A 191 10.39 -0.28 -3.09
C ILE A 191 10.45 1.07 -2.35
N ARG A 192 9.97 2.13 -2.99
CA ARG A 192 9.90 3.46 -2.35
C ARG A 192 9.05 3.42 -1.09
N LEU A 193 7.87 2.82 -1.15
CA LEU A 193 6.97 2.72 0.00
C LEU A 193 7.59 1.89 1.12
N TYR A 194 8.18 0.74 0.79
CA TYR A 194 8.90 -0.09 1.75
C TYR A 194 10.00 0.70 2.48
N SER A 195 10.84 1.43 1.74
CA SER A 195 11.90 2.24 2.34
C SER A 195 11.36 3.32 3.26
N GLN A 196 10.25 3.97 2.89
CA GLN A 196 9.61 4.97 3.74
C GLN A 196 9.05 4.36 5.04
N ILE A 197 8.46 3.16 4.96
CA ILE A 197 7.99 2.43 6.14
C ILE A 197 9.18 2.10 7.06
N VAL A 198 10.26 1.55 6.52
CA VAL A 198 11.45 1.20 7.31
C VAL A 198 12.06 2.44 7.98
N GLN A 199 12.17 3.56 7.27
CA GLN A 199 12.68 4.82 7.82
C GLN A 199 11.79 5.40 8.93
N THR A 200 10.49 5.08 8.92
CA THR A 200 9.56 5.51 9.99
C THR A 200 9.87 4.81 11.33
N SER A 201 10.66 3.73 11.32
CA SER A 201 11.14 3.05 12.53
C SER A 201 12.28 3.80 13.26
N GLU A 202 12.99 4.67 12.54
CA GLU A 202 14.20 5.35 13.01
C GLU A 202 13.92 6.77 13.54
N SER A 203 12.66 7.21 13.50
CA SER A 203 12.18 8.55 13.92
C SER A 203 11.39 8.49 15.22
#